data_AF-A0AAJ1XR50-F1
#
_entry.id   AF-A0AAJ1XR50-F1
#
_cell.length_a   1.000
_cell.length_b   1.000
_cell.length_c   1.000
_cell.angle_alpha   90.00
_cell.angle_beta   90.00
_cell.angle_gamma   90.00
#
_symmetry.space_group_name_H-M   'P 1'
#
loop_
_entity.id
_entity.type
_entity.pdbx_description
1 polymer ?
#
loop_
_entity_poly.entity_id
_entity_poly.type
_entity_poly.pdbx_seq_one_letter_code
_entity_poly.pdbx_strand_id
1 'polypeptide(L)'
;MNQQQKELWVATIESSNLTGEITKDTINELGLILGGQPQLAQNIYQSFLNQTTSYEHKPRIGAIIHISFDYEKERVTFAWLKKQVVLTVPQFKRFMGFVDTIFTEIYPIGTIVELDEELLTEDVKALFTTDELGLFVSVQGRKLTIPETQMMIDYVGTLWPFGLQAEVEPIYFNSVMVKRVISEGPTNAYEEKFTFEVLRKQLAQDEKYSCTYV
;
A
#
# COMPACT_ATOMS: atom_id res chain seq x y z
N MET A 1 -7.87 7.23 -8.87
CA MET A 1 -7.22 6.40 -9.91
C MET A 1 -7.35 7.07 -11.28
N ASN A 2 -6.21 7.37 -11.92
CA ASN A 2 -6.16 7.99 -13.25
C ASN A 2 -6.00 6.93 -14.37
N GLN A 3 -6.06 7.36 -15.63
CA GLN A 3 -5.95 6.47 -16.79
C GLN A 3 -4.58 5.79 -16.89
N GLN A 4 -3.50 6.52 -16.62
CA GLN A 4 -2.14 5.98 -16.72
C GLN A 4 -1.89 4.84 -15.71
N GLN A 5 -2.47 4.94 -14.50
CA GLN A 5 -2.40 3.86 -13.50
C GLN A 5 -3.13 2.60 -13.96
N LYS A 6 -4.27 2.73 -14.65
CA LYS A 6 -5.01 1.58 -15.19
C LYS A 6 -4.21 0.88 -16.27
N GLU A 7 -3.59 1.64 -17.16
CA GLU A 7 -2.73 1.11 -18.23
C GLU A 7 -1.50 0.41 -17.65
N LEU A 8 -0.86 1.03 -16.66
CA LEU A 8 0.26 0.42 -15.94
C LEU A 8 -0.15 -0.89 -15.27
N TRP A 9 -1.30 -0.92 -14.60
CA TRP A 9 -1.82 -2.13 -13.98
C TRP A 9 -2.01 -3.29 -14.97
N VAL A 10 -2.69 -3.04 -16.09
CA VAL A 10 -2.90 -4.05 -17.12
C VAL A 10 -1.55 -4.57 -17.63
N ALA A 11 -0.62 -3.67 -17.94
CA ALA A 11 0.72 -4.05 -18.41
C ALA A 11 1.49 -4.88 -17.37
N THR A 12 1.43 -4.52 -16.08
CA THR A 12 2.08 -5.26 -14.99
C THR A 12 1.49 -6.67 -14.83
N ILE A 13 0.17 -6.83 -14.87
CA ILE A 13 -0.43 -8.16 -14.78
C ILE A 13 -0.14 -9.01 -16.01
N GLU A 14 -0.14 -8.40 -17.20
CA GLU A 14 0.18 -9.09 -18.45
C GLU A 14 1.61 -9.64 -18.48
N SER A 15 2.58 -8.87 -17.97
CA SER A 15 3.99 -9.27 -17.90
C SER A 15 4.33 -10.16 -16.71
N SER A 16 3.56 -10.09 -15.62
CA SER A 16 3.79 -10.89 -14.43
C SER A 16 3.49 -12.38 -14.65
N ASN A 17 4.23 -13.23 -13.94
CA ASN A 17 3.91 -14.66 -13.79
C ASN A 17 2.95 -14.93 -12.61
N LEU A 18 2.23 -13.92 -12.13
CA LEU A 18 1.35 -14.01 -10.96
C LEU A 18 0.24 -15.06 -11.16
N THR A 19 -0.24 -15.19 -12.40
CA THR A 19 -1.58 -15.74 -12.67
C THR A 19 -1.61 -17.22 -13.02
N GLY A 20 -0.53 -17.86 -13.47
CA GLY A 20 -0.56 -19.30 -13.80
C GLY A 20 -1.80 -19.70 -14.64
N GLU A 21 -2.70 -20.52 -14.07
CA GLU A 21 -3.98 -20.97 -14.66
C GLU A 21 -5.18 -20.01 -14.45
N ILE A 22 -5.01 -18.92 -13.71
CA ILE A 22 -6.06 -17.92 -13.46
C ILE A 22 -6.21 -17.03 -14.68
N THR A 23 -7.45 -16.78 -15.10
CA THR A 23 -7.74 -15.84 -16.18
C THR A 23 -7.22 -14.44 -15.83
N LYS A 24 -6.24 -13.97 -16.62
CA LYS A 24 -5.65 -12.62 -16.48
C LYS A 24 -6.72 -11.53 -16.41
N ASP A 25 -7.81 -11.68 -17.17
CA ASP A 25 -8.95 -10.76 -17.17
C ASP A 25 -9.61 -10.62 -15.79
N THR A 26 -9.76 -11.72 -15.06
CA THR A 26 -10.43 -11.74 -13.75
C THR A 26 -9.54 -11.12 -12.66
N ILE A 27 -8.22 -11.37 -12.74
CA ILE A 27 -7.24 -10.71 -11.86
C ILE A 27 -7.13 -9.22 -12.16
N ASN A 28 -7.15 -8.86 -13.46
CA ASN A 28 -7.14 -7.47 -13.89
C ASN A 28 -8.33 -6.71 -13.32
N GLU A 29 -9.53 -7.26 -13.46
CA GLU A 29 -10.75 -6.67 -12.89
C GLU A 29 -10.66 -6.52 -11.37
N LEU A 30 -10.22 -7.56 -10.66
CA LEU A 30 -10.08 -7.52 -9.20
C LEU A 30 -9.13 -6.41 -8.77
N GLY A 31 -7.96 -6.29 -9.40
CA GLY A 31 -7.01 -5.25 -9.03
C GLY A 31 -7.48 -3.83 -9.38
N LEU A 32 -8.24 -3.66 -10.46
CA LEU A 32 -8.89 -2.37 -10.77
C LEU A 32 -9.98 -2.01 -9.74
N ILE A 33 -10.72 -3.00 -9.22
CA ILE A 33 -11.67 -2.79 -8.11
C ILE A 33 -10.93 -2.31 -6.87
N LEU A 34 -9.85 -3.01 -6.49
CA LEU A 34 -9.04 -2.67 -5.31
C LEU A 34 -8.32 -1.33 -5.47
N GLY A 35 -7.74 -1.04 -6.63
CA GLY A 35 -7.09 0.23 -6.94
C GLY A 35 -8.05 1.42 -7.00
N GLY A 36 -9.32 1.16 -7.33
CA GLY A 36 -10.40 2.16 -7.22
C GLY A 36 -10.89 2.39 -5.79
N GLN A 37 -10.56 1.50 -4.86
CA GLN A 37 -11.01 1.53 -3.46
C GLN A 37 -9.85 1.23 -2.50
N PRO A 38 -8.91 2.16 -2.29
CA PRO A 38 -7.73 1.91 -1.46
C PRO A 38 -8.05 1.41 -0.05
N GLN A 39 -9.11 1.94 0.58
CA GLN A 39 -9.55 1.48 1.90
C GLN A 39 -9.98 0.01 1.90
N LEU A 40 -10.59 -0.47 0.82
CA LEU A 40 -10.95 -1.88 0.67
C LEU A 40 -9.68 -2.75 0.63
N ALA A 41 -8.69 -2.36 -0.19
CA ALA A 41 -7.42 -3.06 -0.27
C ALA A 41 -6.71 -3.13 1.09
N GLN A 42 -6.67 -2.01 1.81
CA GLN A 42 -6.10 -1.93 3.16
C GLN A 42 -6.84 -2.84 4.14
N ASN A 43 -8.17 -2.79 4.18
CA ASN A 43 -8.97 -3.61 5.10
C ASN A 43 -8.80 -5.10 4.84
N ILE A 44 -8.71 -5.51 3.58
CA ILE A 44 -8.45 -6.91 3.21
C ILE A 44 -7.10 -7.35 3.76
N TYR A 45 -6.06 -6.54 3.57
CA TYR A 45 -4.72 -6.88 4.03
C TYR A 45 -4.61 -6.87 5.56
N GLN A 46 -5.21 -5.90 6.24
CA GLN A 46 -5.30 -5.87 7.71
C GLN A 46 -6.04 -7.10 8.26
N SER A 47 -7.13 -7.51 7.62
CA SER A 47 -7.86 -8.74 8.00
C SER A 47 -6.97 -9.99 7.88
N PHE A 48 -6.11 -10.03 6.85
CA PHE A 48 -5.12 -11.09 6.68
C PHE A 48 -4.05 -11.07 7.79
N LEU A 49 -3.49 -9.90 8.11
CA LEU A 49 -2.50 -9.73 9.19
C LEU A 49 -3.06 -10.13 10.56
N ASN A 50 -4.32 -9.78 10.83
CA ASN A 50 -5.03 -10.11 12.07
C ASN A 50 -5.46 -11.58 12.16
N GLN A 51 -5.06 -12.44 11.22
CA GLN A 51 -5.38 -13.86 11.17
C GLN A 51 -6.89 -14.16 11.19
N THR A 52 -7.70 -13.26 10.64
CA THR A 52 -9.14 -13.50 10.51
C THR A 52 -9.40 -14.55 9.43
N THR A 53 -10.48 -15.32 9.55
CA THR A 53 -10.81 -16.36 8.55
C THR A 53 -11.53 -15.80 7.32
N SER A 54 -12.10 -14.61 7.42
CA SER A 54 -12.85 -13.98 6.33
C SER A 54 -13.04 -12.48 6.53
N TYR A 55 -13.16 -11.76 5.41
CA TYR A 55 -13.57 -10.37 5.36
C TYR A 55 -14.68 -10.20 4.30
N GLU A 56 -15.62 -9.31 4.57
CA GLU A 56 -16.75 -9.05 3.69
C GLU A 56 -16.91 -7.56 3.46
N HIS A 57 -16.82 -7.14 2.20
CA HIS A 57 -17.08 -5.76 1.81
C HIS A 57 -18.50 -5.62 1.24
N LYS A 58 -19.32 -4.83 1.93
CA LYS A 58 -20.68 -4.48 1.52
C LYS A 58 -20.73 -3.02 1.04
N PRO A 59 -20.53 -2.75 -0.26
CA PRO A 59 -20.68 -1.40 -0.77
C PRO A 59 -22.15 -0.98 -0.70
N ARG A 60 -22.42 0.33 -0.58
CA ARG A 60 -23.80 0.85 -0.62
C ARG A 60 -24.50 0.56 -1.95
N ILE A 61 -23.73 0.54 -3.04
CA ILE A 61 -24.17 0.22 -4.40
C ILE A 61 -23.10 -0.68 -5.03
N GLY A 62 -23.52 -1.81 -5.59
CA GLY A 62 -22.62 -2.74 -6.28
C GLY A 62 -22.59 -4.13 -5.67
N ALA A 63 -21.56 -4.90 -6.02
CA ALA A 63 -21.42 -6.28 -5.61
C ALA A 63 -20.78 -6.41 -4.23
N ILE A 64 -21.30 -7.35 -3.43
CA ILE A 64 -20.59 -7.80 -2.23
C ILE A 64 -19.34 -8.56 -2.68
N ILE A 65 -18.22 -8.27 -2.01
CA ILE A 65 -16.96 -8.98 -2.22
C ILE A 65 -16.68 -9.76 -0.94
N HIS A 66 -16.63 -11.09 -1.06
CA HIS A 66 -16.26 -11.98 0.03
C HIS A 66 -14.81 -12.41 -0.14
N ILE A 67 -14.04 -12.33 0.93
CA ILE A 67 -12.66 -12.78 1.00
C ILE A 67 -12.59 -13.85 2.09
N SER A 68 -12.01 -15.01 1.78
CA SER A 68 -11.74 -16.06 2.76
C SER A 68 -10.24 -16.38 2.81
N PHE A 69 -9.72 -16.53 4.03
CA PHE A 69 -8.33 -16.86 4.30
C PHE A 69 -8.27 -18.28 4.87
N ASP A 70 -7.79 -19.23 4.06
CA ASP A 70 -7.56 -20.62 4.46
C ASP A 70 -6.06 -20.79 4.75
N TYR A 71 -5.69 -20.63 6.02
CA TYR A 71 -4.29 -20.70 6.47
C TYR A 71 -3.73 -22.12 6.42
N GLU A 72 -4.55 -23.16 6.61
CA GLU A 72 -4.12 -24.55 6.53
C GLU A 72 -3.74 -24.94 5.10
N LYS A 73 -4.50 -24.47 4.10
CA LYS A 73 -4.22 -24.71 2.68
C LYS A 73 -3.38 -23.62 2.02
N GLU A 74 -2.98 -22.60 2.78
CA GLU A 74 -2.28 -21.41 2.30
C GLU A 74 -2.97 -20.75 1.09
N ARG A 75 -4.30 -20.58 1.15
CA ARG A 75 -5.11 -19.99 0.08
C ARG A 75 -5.87 -18.75 0.53
N VAL A 76 -5.95 -17.78 -0.37
CA VAL A 76 -6.85 -16.62 -0.26
C VAL A 76 -7.82 -16.65 -1.43
N THR A 77 -9.11 -16.62 -1.12
CA THR A 77 -10.18 -16.66 -2.14
C THR A 77 -10.95 -15.37 -2.15
N PHE A 78 -11.09 -14.76 -3.32
CA PHE A 78 -11.95 -13.61 -3.59
C PHE A 78 -13.17 -14.09 -4.36
N ALA A 79 -14.37 -13.69 -3.96
CA ALA A 79 -15.61 -14.01 -4.64
C ALA A 79 -16.51 -12.76 -4.77
N TRP A 80 -16.95 -12.47 -6.00
CA TRP A 80 -17.89 -11.38 -6.31
C TRP A 80 -18.65 -11.71 -7.60
N LEU A 81 -19.91 -11.30 -7.74
CA LEU A 81 -20.69 -11.43 -9.00
C LEU A 81 -20.59 -12.81 -9.70
N LYS A 82 -20.54 -13.91 -8.94
CA LYS A 82 -20.33 -15.30 -9.44
C LYS A 82 -18.94 -15.59 -10.04
N LYS A 83 -18.01 -14.64 -9.97
CA LYS A 83 -16.58 -14.83 -10.24
C LYS A 83 -15.87 -15.26 -8.97
N GLN A 84 -14.78 -16.00 -9.15
CA GLN A 84 -13.91 -16.42 -8.08
C GLN A 84 -12.45 -16.36 -8.53
N VAL A 85 -11.58 -15.91 -7.63
CA VAL A 85 -10.13 -15.97 -7.77
C VAL A 85 -9.57 -16.66 -6.53
N VAL A 86 -8.71 -17.64 -6.73
CA VAL A 86 -8.00 -18.34 -5.64
C VAL A 86 -6.51 -18.14 -5.83
N LEU A 87 -5.87 -17.49 -4.86
CA LEU A 87 -4.42 -17.25 -4.83
C LEU A 87 -3.78 -18.11 -3.74
N THR A 88 -2.54 -18.55 -3.94
CA THR A 88 -1.70 -18.95 -2.80
C THR A 88 -1.37 -17.72 -1.95
N VAL A 89 -1.01 -17.90 -0.68
CA VAL A 89 -0.58 -16.78 0.17
C VAL A 89 0.57 -15.97 -0.46
N PRO A 90 1.63 -16.57 -1.05
CA PRO A 90 2.66 -15.83 -1.78
C PRO A 90 2.11 -15.02 -2.97
N GLN A 91 1.19 -15.59 -3.75
CA GLN A 91 0.56 -14.87 -4.87
C GLN A 91 -0.31 -13.72 -4.35
N PHE A 92 -1.06 -13.92 -3.27
CA PHE A 92 -1.87 -12.86 -2.64
C PHE A 92 -1.01 -11.69 -2.17
N LYS A 93 0.10 -11.97 -1.44
CA LYS A 93 1.02 -10.92 -0.99
C LYS A 93 1.58 -10.10 -2.16
N ARG A 94 2.04 -10.77 -3.22
CA ARG A 94 2.56 -10.10 -4.42
C ARG A 94 1.48 -9.33 -5.18
N PHE A 95 0.26 -9.88 -5.29
CA PHE A 95 -0.88 -9.20 -5.88
C PHE A 95 -1.22 -7.90 -5.14
N MET A 96 -1.32 -7.96 -3.79
CA MET A 96 -1.56 -6.78 -2.97
C MET A 96 -0.42 -5.78 -3.06
N GLY A 97 0.82 -6.25 -3.14
CA GLY A 97 1.99 -5.42 -3.39
C GLY A 97 1.92 -4.65 -4.71
N PHE A 98 1.49 -5.28 -5.80
CA PHE A 98 1.27 -4.57 -7.08
C PHE A 98 0.15 -3.54 -6.99
N VAL A 99 -0.96 -3.88 -6.33
CA VAL A 99 -2.07 -2.94 -6.10
C VAL A 99 -1.57 -1.70 -5.36
N ASP A 100 -0.79 -1.90 -4.29
CA ASP A 100 -0.24 -0.80 -3.50
C ASP A 100 0.74 0.08 -4.30
N THR A 101 1.75 -0.52 -4.93
CA THR A 101 2.74 0.22 -5.71
C THR A 101 2.10 1.08 -6.80
N ILE A 102 1.06 0.57 -7.47
CA ILE A 102 0.45 1.25 -8.62
C ILE A 102 -0.63 2.26 -8.21
N PHE A 103 -1.43 1.97 -7.17
CA PHE A 103 -2.63 2.74 -6.88
C PHE A 103 -2.60 3.57 -5.60
N THR A 104 -1.80 3.20 -4.61
CA THR A 104 -1.74 3.93 -3.33
C THR A 104 -1.19 5.34 -3.55
N GLU A 105 -1.73 6.30 -2.81
CA GLU A 105 -1.29 7.69 -2.85
C GLU A 105 0.21 7.80 -2.53
N ILE A 106 0.94 8.62 -3.28
CA ILE A 106 2.36 8.87 -3.05
C ILE A 106 2.51 10.33 -2.65
N TYR A 107 2.61 10.57 -1.35
CA TYR A 107 2.68 11.93 -0.83
C TYR A 107 3.96 12.63 -1.28
N PRO A 108 3.93 13.92 -1.66
CA PRO A 108 5.12 14.72 -1.92
C PRO A 108 6.07 14.78 -0.71
N ILE A 109 7.37 14.95 -0.96
CA ILE A 109 8.32 15.29 0.12
C ILE A 109 7.90 16.61 0.75
N GLY A 110 8.02 16.72 2.06
CA GLY A 110 7.54 17.87 2.85
C GLY A 110 6.07 17.77 3.26
N THR A 111 5.34 16.73 2.84
CA THR A 111 3.99 16.45 3.35
C THR A 111 4.06 16.15 4.85
N ILE A 112 3.16 16.77 5.62
CA ILE A 112 2.96 16.50 7.04
C ILE A 112 1.75 15.57 7.18
N VAL A 113 1.96 14.44 7.83
CA VAL A 113 0.93 13.43 8.10
C VAL A 113 0.75 13.21 9.59
N GLU A 114 -0.46 12.85 10.00
CA GLU A 114 -0.73 12.24 11.30
C GLU A 114 -0.68 10.73 11.15
N LEU A 115 0.10 10.07 11.99
CA LEU A 115 0.14 8.61 12.06
C LEU A 115 -0.99 8.07 12.93
N ASP A 116 -1.45 6.86 12.61
CA ASP A 116 -2.42 6.12 13.40
C ASP A 116 -1.72 5.44 14.58
N GLU A 117 -2.04 5.91 15.79
CA GLU A 117 -1.46 5.41 17.05
C GLU A 117 -1.61 3.90 17.24
N GLU A 118 -2.73 3.34 16.79
CA GLU A 118 -3.03 1.91 16.94
C GLU A 118 -2.09 1.04 16.09
N LEU A 119 -1.46 1.62 15.07
CA LEU A 119 -0.53 0.94 14.17
C LEU A 119 0.94 1.20 14.50
N LEU A 120 1.24 1.99 15.54
CA LEU A 120 2.61 2.30 15.95
C LEU A 120 3.15 1.30 16.97
N THR A 121 4.44 0.98 16.84
CA THR A 121 5.18 0.27 17.90
C THR A 121 5.49 1.20 19.06
N GLU A 122 5.71 0.64 20.25
CA GLU A 122 6.06 1.42 21.44
C GLU A 122 7.35 2.23 21.26
N ASP A 123 8.34 1.68 20.53
CA ASP A 123 9.58 2.39 20.21
C ASP A 123 9.32 3.66 19.36
N VAL A 124 8.41 3.58 18.39
CA VAL A 124 8.02 4.74 17.58
C VAL A 124 7.21 5.73 18.40
N LYS A 125 6.28 5.25 19.25
CA LYS A 125 5.52 6.11 20.16
C LYS A 125 6.42 6.88 21.12
N ALA A 126 7.49 6.26 21.61
CA ALA A 126 8.45 6.89 22.52
C ALA A 126 9.19 8.10 21.90
N LEU A 127 9.23 8.21 20.57
CA LEU A 127 9.79 9.38 19.89
C LEU A 127 8.89 10.62 20.04
N PHE A 128 7.59 10.43 20.30
CA PHE A 128 6.61 11.49 20.51
C PHE A 128 6.56 11.85 21.99
N THR A 129 7.54 12.61 22.44
CA THR A 129 7.75 12.93 23.87
C THR A 129 6.85 14.02 24.42
N THR A 130 6.10 14.72 23.57
CA THR A 130 5.23 15.84 23.95
C THR A 130 3.80 15.56 23.48
N ASP A 131 2.92 15.20 24.41
CA ASP A 131 1.52 14.84 24.14
C ASP A 131 0.76 15.92 23.36
N GLU A 132 1.15 17.19 23.48
CA GLU A 132 0.51 18.33 22.81
C GLU A 132 0.79 18.39 21.29
N LEU A 133 1.85 17.75 20.79
CA LEU A 133 2.26 17.85 19.39
C LEU A 133 1.51 16.88 18.47
N GLY A 134 0.89 15.84 19.03
CA GLY A 134 0.31 14.76 18.24
C GLY A 134 1.35 13.93 17.48
N LEU A 135 0.87 12.90 16.77
CA LEU A 135 1.70 11.93 16.04
C LEU A 135 2.08 12.44 14.64
N PHE A 136 2.61 13.67 14.55
CA PHE A 136 2.90 14.33 13.29
C PHE A 136 4.30 14.06 12.77
N VAL A 137 4.38 13.67 11.50
CA VAL A 137 5.64 13.36 10.80
C VAL A 137 5.70 14.12 9.49
N SER A 138 6.83 14.75 9.21
CA SER A 138 7.15 15.34 7.91
C SER A 138 7.85 14.31 7.03
N VAL A 139 7.29 14.00 5.87
CA VAL A 139 7.87 13.09 4.86
C VAL A 139 9.17 13.68 4.32
N GLN A 140 10.28 12.94 4.45
CA GLN A 140 11.61 13.34 3.95
C GLN A 140 12.07 12.49 2.75
N GLY A 141 11.62 11.24 2.66
CA GLY A 141 11.94 10.34 1.56
C GLY A 141 10.81 9.35 1.30
N ARG A 142 10.82 8.75 0.10
CA ARG A 142 9.71 7.99 -0.46
C ARG A 142 10.21 6.77 -1.22
N LYS A 143 9.50 5.64 -1.09
CA LYS A 143 9.76 4.37 -1.77
C LYS A 143 11.25 3.96 -1.74
N LEU A 144 11.82 3.90 -0.55
CA LEU A 144 13.21 3.50 -0.34
C LEU A 144 13.35 2.01 -0.62
N THR A 145 14.03 1.66 -1.71
CA THR A 145 14.23 0.26 -2.09
C THR A 145 15.28 -0.40 -1.22
N ILE A 146 15.03 -1.65 -0.85
CA ILE A 146 16.01 -2.47 -0.14
C ILE A 146 16.81 -3.25 -1.19
N PRO A 147 18.15 -3.07 -1.28
CA PRO A 147 18.98 -3.77 -2.25
C PRO A 147 18.78 -5.28 -2.21
N GLU A 148 18.84 -5.91 -3.38
CA GLU A 148 18.77 -7.38 -3.54
C GLU A 148 17.44 -8.05 -3.09
N THR A 149 16.43 -7.27 -2.72
CA THR A 149 15.10 -7.78 -2.35
C THR A 149 13.99 -7.20 -3.22
N GLN A 150 12.76 -7.72 -3.15
CA GLN A 150 11.59 -7.09 -3.77
C GLN A 150 10.97 -5.99 -2.89
N MET A 151 11.58 -5.67 -1.75
CA MET A 151 10.95 -4.85 -0.72
C MET A 151 11.31 -3.37 -0.86
N MET A 152 10.39 -2.51 -0.41
CA MET A 152 10.63 -1.08 -0.22
C MET A 152 9.95 -0.56 1.04
N ILE A 153 10.47 0.52 1.58
CA ILE A 153 9.82 1.28 2.65
C ILE A 153 9.12 2.48 2.00
N ASP A 154 7.82 2.66 2.24
CA ASP A 154 7.07 3.69 1.50
C ASP A 154 7.51 5.09 1.86
N TYR A 155 7.76 5.37 3.14
CA TYR A 155 8.15 6.67 3.63
C TYR A 155 9.21 6.60 4.71
N VAL A 156 10.07 7.61 4.68
CA VAL A 156 10.93 7.98 5.80
C VAL A 156 10.64 9.43 6.15
N GLY A 157 10.51 9.73 7.44
CA GLY A 157 10.15 11.05 7.90
C GLY A 157 10.83 11.43 9.22
N THR A 158 10.57 12.68 9.62
CA THR A 158 11.07 13.26 10.86
C THR A 158 9.91 13.87 11.66
N LEU A 159 10.07 13.95 12.97
CA LEU A 159 9.08 14.58 13.84
C LEU A 159 8.82 16.02 13.39
N TRP A 160 7.54 16.38 13.25
CA TRP A 160 7.13 17.75 13.03
C TRP A 160 6.84 18.43 14.38
N PRO A 161 7.21 19.71 14.60
CA PRO A 161 7.87 20.65 13.68
C PRO A 161 9.41 20.62 13.75
N PHE A 162 9.99 19.68 14.48
CA PHE A 162 11.42 19.71 14.81
C PHE A 162 12.36 19.44 13.62
N GLY A 163 11.92 18.64 12.65
CA GLY A 163 12.74 18.26 11.51
C GLY A 163 13.86 17.29 11.88
N LEU A 164 14.97 17.32 11.14
CA LEU A 164 16.11 16.44 11.34
C LEU A 164 16.88 16.82 12.61
N GLN A 165 17.05 15.87 13.53
CA GLN A 165 17.84 16.02 14.74
C GLN A 165 18.99 15.00 14.75
N ALA A 166 20.16 15.39 15.27
CA ALA A 166 21.39 14.58 15.18
C ALA A 166 21.33 13.22 15.90
N GLU A 167 20.44 13.09 16.89
CA GLU A 167 20.34 11.90 17.76
C GLU A 167 18.93 11.27 17.72
N VAL A 168 18.08 11.69 16.78
CA VAL A 168 16.75 11.11 16.61
C VAL A 168 16.74 10.31 15.32
N GLU A 169 16.48 9.02 15.45
CA GLU A 169 16.34 8.14 14.30
C GLU A 169 15.15 8.57 13.41
N PRO A 170 15.28 8.40 12.09
CA PRO A 170 14.16 8.69 11.20
C PRO A 170 13.04 7.69 11.41
N ILE A 171 11.81 8.16 11.22
CA ILE A 171 10.61 7.33 11.34
C ILE A 171 10.34 6.69 9.98
N TYR A 172 10.42 5.37 9.91
CA TYR A 172 10.00 4.59 8.75
C TYR A 172 8.54 4.21 8.89
N PHE A 173 7.74 4.46 7.85
CA PHE A 173 6.31 4.15 7.89
C PHE A 173 5.77 3.84 6.48
N ASN A 174 4.63 3.15 6.46
CA ASN A 174 3.91 2.83 5.24
C ASN A 174 2.68 3.72 5.07
N SER A 175 2.04 3.64 3.91
CA SER A 175 0.79 4.37 3.63
C SER A 175 -0.35 4.01 4.59
N VAL A 176 -0.40 2.76 5.07
CA VAL A 176 -1.50 2.28 5.93
C VAL A 176 -1.44 2.85 7.34
N MET A 177 -0.26 3.29 7.78
CA MET A 177 -0.03 3.97 9.06
C MET A 177 -0.46 5.44 9.02
N VAL A 178 -0.76 6.01 7.85
CA VAL A 178 -1.19 7.41 7.73
C VAL A 178 -2.69 7.51 8.03
N LYS A 179 -3.02 8.14 9.16
CA LYS A 179 -4.40 8.42 9.57
C LYS A 179 -5.00 9.55 8.74
N ARG A 180 -4.25 10.63 8.52
CA ARG A 180 -4.63 11.73 7.62
C ARG A 180 -3.44 12.59 7.22
N VAL A 181 -3.59 13.29 6.10
CA VAL A 181 -2.69 14.37 5.69
C VAL A 181 -3.08 15.66 6.42
N ILE A 182 -2.11 16.32 7.05
CA ILE A 182 -2.29 17.61 7.73
C ILE A 182 -1.97 18.76 6.77
N SER A 183 -0.88 18.62 6.00
CA SER A 183 -0.49 19.57 4.97
C SER A 183 0.26 18.85 3.87
N GLU A 184 -0.12 19.07 2.61
CA GLU A 184 0.62 18.52 1.47
C GLU A 184 1.92 19.28 1.24
N GLY A 185 2.96 18.54 0.83
CA GLY A 185 4.21 19.11 0.38
C GLY A 185 4.09 19.74 -1.02
N PRO A 186 5.12 20.50 -1.46
CA PRO A 186 5.10 21.12 -2.78
C PRO A 186 5.07 20.08 -3.90
N THR A 187 4.24 20.34 -4.92
CA THR A 187 4.20 19.57 -6.16
C THR A 187 4.33 20.49 -7.38
N ASN A 188 4.85 19.94 -8.47
CA ASN A 188 4.92 20.56 -9.79
C ASN A 188 4.93 19.47 -10.88
N ALA A 189 4.89 19.87 -12.15
CA ALA A 189 4.86 18.92 -13.27
C ALA A 189 6.07 17.95 -13.30
N TYR A 190 7.23 18.34 -12.76
CA TYR A 190 8.37 17.44 -12.65
C TYR A 190 8.15 16.38 -11.55
N GLU A 191 7.65 16.80 -10.39
CA GLU A 191 7.32 15.93 -9.26
C GLU A 191 6.23 14.91 -9.65
N GLU A 192 5.17 15.35 -10.31
CA GLU A 192 4.10 14.46 -10.81
C GLU A 192 4.65 13.42 -11.80
N LYS A 193 5.48 13.85 -12.75
CA LYS A 193 6.12 12.96 -13.73
C LYS A 193 7.07 11.97 -13.05
N PHE A 194 7.88 12.43 -12.10
CA PHE A 194 8.80 11.59 -11.35
C PHE A 194 8.04 10.54 -10.55
N THR A 195 6.97 10.94 -9.87
CA THR A 195 6.11 10.05 -9.10
C THR A 195 5.50 8.97 -9.97
N PHE A 196 5.01 9.30 -11.16
CA PHE A 196 4.45 8.29 -12.06
C PHE A 196 5.53 7.39 -12.71
N GLU A 197 6.52 7.98 -13.38
CA GLU A 197 7.49 7.20 -14.18
C GLU A 197 8.46 6.41 -13.30
N VAL A 198 8.91 6.97 -12.18
CA VAL A 198 9.91 6.34 -11.31
C VAL A 198 9.22 5.60 -10.16
N LEU A 199 8.44 6.32 -9.35
CA LEU A 199 7.91 5.75 -8.09
C LEU A 199 6.72 4.80 -8.28
N ARG A 200 6.15 4.71 -9.48
CA ARG A 200 5.13 3.70 -9.81
C ARG A 200 5.61 2.75 -10.89
N LYS A 201 5.87 3.27 -12.08
CA LYS A 201 6.12 2.45 -13.27
C LYS A 201 7.41 1.64 -13.16
N GLN A 202 8.53 2.28 -12.86
CA GLN A 202 9.79 1.57 -12.70
C GLN A 202 9.71 0.56 -11.54
N LEU A 203 9.17 0.96 -10.37
CA LEU A 203 9.03 0.05 -9.23
C LEU A 203 8.11 -1.14 -9.53
N ALA A 204 7.01 -0.95 -10.25
CA ALA A 204 6.13 -2.05 -10.67
C ALA A 204 6.83 -3.00 -11.66
N GLN A 205 7.67 -2.47 -12.56
CA GLN A 205 8.47 -3.27 -13.50
C GLN A 205 9.56 -4.08 -12.77
N ASP A 206 10.18 -3.49 -11.75
CA ASP A 206 11.17 -4.14 -10.89
C ASP A 206 10.52 -5.07 -9.83
N GLU A 207 9.20 -5.22 -9.89
CA GLU A 207 8.36 -5.97 -8.94
C GLU A 207 8.62 -5.59 -7.47
N LYS A 208 8.82 -4.30 -7.21
CA LYS A 208 9.00 -3.77 -5.86
C LYS A 208 7.65 -3.50 -5.19
N TYR A 209 7.54 -3.89 -3.93
CA TYR A 209 6.36 -3.66 -3.10
C TYR A 209 6.72 -3.35 -1.65
N SER A 210 5.82 -2.64 -0.96
CA SER A 210 6.01 -2.19 0.42
C SER A 210 6.32 -3.37 1.36
N CYS A 211 7.23 -3.18 2.33
CA CYS A 211 7.51 -4.15 3.40
C CYS A 211 6.24 -4.51 4.18
N THR A 212 5.20 -3.68 4.11
CA THR A 212 3.86 -3.99 4.62
C THR A 212 3.38 -5.37 4.19
N TYR A 213 3.72 -5.82 2.97
CA TYR A 213 3.18 -7.04 2.38
C TYR A 213 3.96 -8.32 2.70
N VAL A 214 4.99 -8.24 3.55
CA VAL A 214 5.95 -9.32 3.83
C VAL A 214 5.58 -10.07 5.10
#